data_AF-A0A0D3HP40-F1
#
_entry.id   AF-A0A0D3HP40-F1
#
_cell.length_a   1.000
_cell.length_b   1.000
_cell.length_c   1.000
_cell.angle_alpha   90.00
_cell.angle_beta   90.00
_cell.angle_gamma   90.00
#
_symmetry.space_group_name_H-M   'P 1'
#
loop_
_entity.id
_entity.type
_entity.pdbx_description
1 polymer ?
#
loop_
_entity_poly.entity_id
_entity_poly.type
_entity_poly.pdbx_seq_one_letter_code
_entity_poly.pdbx_strand_id
1 'polypeptide(L)'
;MATIESERNEELSSEQKARLDEVIKQAELSLQSDEELFNQSLAVAAEKEYIDHKAAAAANLLGNNYIVVAGGLVNNTINGSLTTATDIQHQYAGSVLIDYPNPLDPGSGNFSMGGNGSVEAAVLYFGTNRNRDQDCAWLLGFRVPQMEVYVVCGPITNFNNLDWGEIKINIERGGKSGSYYDKNTGTQIYASLASDPKTSRYFVTAYFY
;
A
#
# COMPACT_ATOMS: atom_id res chain seq x y z
N MET A 1 15.70 -9.62 -34.11
CA MET A 1 14.44 -9.04 -33.61
C MET A 1 13.76 -10.14 -32.82
N ALA A 2 13.95 -10.15 -31.50
CA ALA A 2 13.35 -11.13 -30.61
C ALA A 2 11.94 -10.64 -30.25
N THR A 3 10.96 -11.46 -30.57
CA THR A 3 9.55 -11.28 -30.23
C THR A 3 9.43 -11.29 -28.71
N ILE A 4 9.00 -10.17 -28.12
CA ILE A 4 8.63 -10.10 -26.71
C ILE A 4 7.31 -10.85 -26.60
N GLU A 5 7.39 -12.11 -26.17
CA GLU A 5 6.22 -12.82 -25.66
C GLU A 5 5.75 -12.06 -24.41
N SER A 6 4.64 -11.34 -24.58
CA SER A 6 3.78 -10.92 -23.49
C SER A 6 3.57 -12.13 -22.57
N GLU A 7 4.18 -12.09 -21.39
CA GLU A 7 3.98 -13.10 -20.36
C GLU A 7 2.50 -13.07 -19.95
N ARG A 8 1.79 -14.04 -20.52
CA ARG A 8 0.52 -14.63 -20.12
C ARG A 8 -0.10 -14.05 -18.84
N ASN A 9 -1.27 -13.43 -19.03
CA ASN A 9 -2.41 -13.52 -18.10
C ASN A 9 -2.58 -15.00 -17.68
N GLU A 10 -1.90 -15.45 -16.63
CA GLU A 10 -2.36 -16.61 -15.88
C GLU A 10 -3.67 -16.18 -15.21
N GLU A 11 -4.77 -16.76 -15.68
CA GLU A 11 -6.07 -16.48 -15.09
C GLU A 11 -6.04 -16.89 -13.61
N LEU A 12 -6.34 -15.94 -12.71
CA LEU A 12 -6.36 -16.19 -11.28
C LEU A 12 -7.24 -17.40 -10.95
N SER A 13 -6.78 -18.25 -10.03
CA SER A 13 -7.61 -19.34 -9.51
C SER A 13 -8.87 -18.79 -8.83
N SER A 14 -9.90 -19.62 -8.66
CA SER A 14 -11.12 -19.21 -7.96
C SER A 14 -10.84 -18.73 -6.52
N GLU A 15 -9.90 -19.35 -5.83
CA GLU A 15 -9.48 -18.93 -4.49
C GLU A 15 -8.76 -17.57 -4.52
N GLN A 16 -7.87 -17.34 -5.49
CA GLN A 16 -7.17 -16.07 -5.64
C GLN A 16 -8.15 -14.93 -6.01
N LYS A 17 -9.12 -15.19 -6.88
CA LYS A 17 -10.20 -14.25 -7.21
C LYS A 17 -11.01 -13.89 -5.96
N ALA A 18 -11.42 -14.88 -5.17
CA ALA A 18 -12.18 -14.65 -3.94
C ALA A 18 -11.40 -13.83 -2.90
N ARG A 19 -10.09 -14.06 -2.76
CA ARG A 19 -9.23 -13.24 -1.89
C ARG A 19 -9.12 -11.81 -2.38
N LEU A 20 -8.92 -11.60 -3.69
CA LEU A 20 -8.87 -10.26 -4.26
C LEU A 20 -10.20 -9.51 -4.07
N ASP A 21 -11.33 -10.17 -4.28
CA ASP A 21 -12.67 -9.61 -4.06
C ASP A 21 -12.88 -9.23 -2.58
N GLU A 22 -12.38 -10.04 -1.65
CA GLU A 22 -12.40 -9.72 -0.22
C GLU A 22 -11.58 -8.46 0.07
N VAL A 23 -10.36 -8.34 -0.46
CA VAL A 23 -9.52 -7.15 -0.28
C VAL A 23 -10.18 -5.89 -0.84
N ILE A 24 -10.81 -5.98 -2.03
CA ILE A 24 -11.56 -4.88 -2.63
C ILE A 24 -12.69 -4.44 -1.69
N LYS A 25 -13.49 -5.39 -1.19
CA LYS A 25 -14.59 -5.10 -0.27
C LYS A 25 -14.09 -4.45 1.02
N GLN A 26 -12.96 -4.90 1.57
CA GLN A 26 -12.41 -4.34 2.80
C GLN A 26 -11.91 -2.91 2.58
N ALA A 27 -11.27 -2.60 1.45
CA ALA A 27 -10.88 -1.23 1.11
C ALA A 27 -12.10 -0.29 1.07
N GLU A 28 -13.22 -0.74 0.51
CA GLU A 28 -14.48 0.04 0.46
C GLU A 28 -15.12 0.22 1.83
N LEU A 29 -15.07 -0.80 2.70
CA LEU A 29 -15.58 -0.72 4.07
C LEU A 29 -14.74 0.21 4.94
N SER A 30 -13.41 0.07 4.92
CA SER A 30 -12.50 0.91 5.71
C SER A 30 -12.59 2.39 5.34
N LEU A 31 -12.78 2.69 4.05
CA LEU A 31 -13.05 4.06 3.59
C LEU A 31 -14.28 4.69 4.30
N GLN A 32 -15.29 3.89 4.64
CA GLN A 32 -16.51 4.35 5.31
C GLN A 32 -16.39 4.35 6.84
N SER A 33 -15.59 3.46 7.42
CA SER A 33 -15.51 3.27 8.88
C SER A 33 -14.38 4.03 9.57
N ASP A 34 -13.29 4.33 8.87
CA ASP A 34 -12.03 4.74 9.53
C ASP A 34 -11.90 6.26 9.69
N GLU A 35 -13.00 6.92 10.05
CA GLU A 35 -13.04 8.38 10.26
C GLU A 35 -12.01 8.87 11.28
N GLU A 36 -11.76 8.08 12.34
CA GLU A 36 -10.78 8.43 13.36
C GLU A 36 -9.37 8.52 12.77
N LEU A 37 -8.97 7.54 11.96
CA LEU A 37 -7.66 7.52 11.30
C LEU A 37 -7.50 8.71 10.35
N PHE A 38 -8.54 9.05 9.59
CA PHE A 38 -8.54 10.24 8.73
C PHE A 38 -8.42 11.54 9.54
N ASN A 39 -9.13 11.66 10.66
CA ASN A 39 -9.08 12.85 11.52
C ASN A 39 -7.72 13.01 12.20
N GLN A 40 -7.12 11.91 12.67
CA GLN A 40 -5.76 11.90 13.21
C GLN A 40 -4.75 12.32 12.13
N SER A 41 -4.87 11.79 10.92
CA SER A 41 -3.99 12.13 9.80
C SER A 41 -4.06 13.62 9.44
N LEU A 42 -5.26 14.19 9.38
CA LEU A 42 -5.44 15.63 9.14
C LEU A 42 -4.80 16.50 10.22
N ALA A 43 -4.84 16.07 11.49
CA ALA A 43 -4.19 16.78 12.58
C ALA A 43 -2.66 16.81 12.39
N VAL A 44 -2.06 15.65 12.11
CA VAL A 44 -0.61 15.55 11.86
C VAL A 44 -0.19 16.36 10.62
N ALA A 45 -1.01 16.35 9.56
CA ALA A 45 -0.75 17.14 8.37
C ALA A 45 -0.70 18.65 8.66
N ALA A 46 -1.66 19.17 9.44
CA ALA A 46 -1.65 20.58 9.85
C ALA A 46 -0.43 20.93 10.72
N GLU A 47 -0.05 20.06 11.65
CA GLU A 47 1.16 20.26 12.46
C GLU A 47 2.43 20.33 11.59
N LYS A 48 2.58 19.43 10.61
CA LYS A 48 3.74 19.41 9.70
C LYS A 48 3.85 20.66 8.82
N GLU A 49 2.72 21.24 8.44
CA GLU A 49 2.67 22.50 7.69
C GLU A 49 2.80 23.74 8.60
N TYR A 50 3.13 23.58 9.89
CA TYR A 50 3.21 24.64 10.90
C TYR A 50 1.91 25.44 11.06
N ILE A 51 0.77 24.78 10.87
CA ILE A 51 -0.56 25.36 11.02
C ILE A 51 -1.07 25.03 12.42
N ASP A 52 -0.97 25.99 13.32
CA ASP A 52 -1.51 25.90 14.68
C ASP A 52 -3.05 25.82 14.60
N HIS A 53 -3.67 24.61 14.77
CA HIS A 53 -5.01 24.35 15.36
C HIS A 53 -5.65 22.97 15.03
N LYS A 54 -6.63 22.60 15.89
CA LYS A 54 -7.41 21.34 15.96
C LYS A 54 -7.91 20.79 14.60
N ALA A 55 -7.88 19.45 14.46
CA ALA A 55 -8.19 18.63 13.27
C ALA A 55 -9.37 19.07 12.38
N ALA A 56 -10.46 19.62 12.94
CA ALA A 56 -11.63 20.05 12.16
C ALA A 56 -11.39 21.34 11.34
N ALA A 57 -10.40 22.16 11.71
CA ALA A 57 -9.97 23.33 10.95
C ALA A 57 -8.85 23.00 9.94
N ALA A 58 -8.10 21.90 10.17
CA ALA A 58 -6.96 21.49 9.35
C ALA A 58 -7.32 21.27 7.87
N ALA A 59 -8.45 20.61 7.58
CA ALA A 59 -8.86 20.35 6.20
C ALA A 59 -9.11 21.64 5.38
N ASN A 60 -9.61 22.70 6.02
CA ASN A 60 -9.81 23.99 5.36
C ASN A 60 -8.50 24.77 5.16
N LEU A 61 -7.46 24.45 5.94
CA LEU A 61 -6.19 25.17 5.95
C LEU A 61 -5.15 24.54 5.02
N LEU A 62 -5.22 23.22 4.81
CA LEU A 62 -4.36 22.48 3.88
C LEU A 62 -4.70 22.73 2.40
N GLY A 63 -5.83 23.39 2.13
CA GLY A 63 -6.30 23.76 0.80
C GLY A 63 -7.09 22.66 0.10
N ASN A 64 -7.91 23.05 -0.88
CA ASN A 64 -8.87 22.16 -1.55
C ASN A 64 -8.26 20.99 -2.33
N ASN A 65 -6.94 20.99 -2.55
CA ASN A 65 -6.22 19.96 -3.30
C ASN A 65 -5.47 18.98 -2.39
N TYR A 66 -5.53 19.14 -1.06
CA TYR A 66 -4.83 18.24 -0.15
C TYR A 66 -5.52 16.87 -0.11
N ILE A 67 -4.74 15.82 -0.35
CA ILE A 67 -5.20 14.43 -0.36
C ILE A 67 -4.66 13.74 0.88
N VAL A 68 -5.53 12.98 1.55
CA VAL A 68 -5.15 12.03 2.60
C VAL A 68 -5.42 10.61 2.11
N VAL A 69 -4.41 9.76 2.25
CA VAL A 69 -4.49 8.31 2.04
C VAL A 69 -4.36 7.64 3.39
N ALA A 70 -5.41 6.96 3.82
CA ALA A 70 -5.33 6.01 4.92
C ALA A 70 -4.96 4.63 4.36
N GLY A 71 -4.20 3.86 5.13
CA GLY A 71 -3.72 2.55 4.71
C GLY A 71 -4.02 1.48 5.76
N GLY A 72 -4.62 0.38 5.33
CA GLY A 72 -4.86 -0.82 6.13
C GLY A 72 -4.01 -1.98 5.63
N LEU A 73 -3.16 -2.52 6.51
CA LEU A 73 -2.25 -3.61 6.23
C LEU A 73 -2.66 -4.85 7.02
N VAL A 74 -2.77 -6.00 6.36
CA VAL A 74 -3.12 -7.27 7.01
C VAL A 74 -2.02 -8.28 6.78
N ASN A 75 -1.35 -8.69 7.85
CA ASN A 75 -0.36 -9.74 7.83
C ASN A 75 -1.01 -11.08 8.18
N ASN A 76 -1.15 -11.94 7.17
CA ASN A 76 -1.64 -13.32 7.29
C ASN A 76 -0.52 -14.36 7.25
N THR A 77 0.74 -13.94 7.34
CA THR A 77 1.85 -14.89 7.43
C THR A 77 1.74 -15.64 8.76
N ILE A 78 1.74 -16.97 8.70
CA ILE A 78 1.14 -17.82 9.76
C ILE A 78 1.83 -17.65 11.13
N ASN A 79 3.05 -17.11 11.22
CA ASN A 79 3.72 -16.80 12.49
C ASN A 79 4.98 -15.90 12.31
N GLY A 80 4.95 -14.96 11.36
CA GLY A 80 6.08 -14.09 11.05
C GLY A 80 5.68 -12.62 11.20
N SER A 81 6.36 -11.88 12.07
CA SER A 81 6.29 -10.42 12.00
C SER A 81 6.94 -9.97 10.69
N LEU A 82 6.29 -9.08 9.96
CA LEU A 82 6.90 -8.43 8.81
C LEU A 82 7.63 -7.17 9.29
N THR A 83 8.86 -6.97 8.87
CA THR A 83 9.63 -5.77 9.21
C THR A 83 9.77 -4.88 7.99
N THR A 84 9.85 -3.58 8.22
CA THR A 84 10.20 -2.61 7.18
C THR A 84 11.31 -1.69 7.70
N ALA A 85 11.88 -0.86 6.85
CA ALA A 85 12.85 0.15 7.25
C ALA A 85 12.69 1.40 6.39
N THR A 86 13.14 2.54 6.91
CA THR A 86 12.90 3.84 6.26
C THR A 86 13.67 3.98 4.94
N ASP A 87 14.80 3.27 4.79
CA ASP A 87 15.65 3.23 3.59
C ASP A 87 15.08 2.33 2.48
N ILE A 88 14.08 1.49 2.78
CA ILE A 88 13.34 0.64 1.83
C ILE A 88 11.90 1.14 1.62
N GLN A 89 11.65 2.39 2.00
CA GLN A 89 10.43 3.13 1.69
C GLN A 89 10.79 4.23 0.70
N HIS A 90 9.92 4.48 -0.28
CA HIS A 90 10.12 5.53 -1.25
C HIS A 90 8.86 6.39 -1.39
N GLN A 91 9.03 7.70 -1.29
CA GLN A 91 7.97 8.68 -1.39
C GLN A 91 8.21 9.48 -2.67
N TYR A 92 7.47 9.17 -3.74
CA TYR A 92 7.56 9.90 -5.00
C TYR A 92 6.77 11.21 -4.95
N ALA A 93 5.66 11.22 -4.22
CA ALA A 93 4.85 12.40 -3.92
C ALA A 93 4.13 12.26 -2.57
N GLY A 94 3.97 13.38 -1.87
CA GLY A 94 3.41 13.42 -0.53
C GLY A 94 4.42 13.03 0.55
N SER A 95 3.92 12.87 1.77
CA SER A 95 4.73 12.50 2.93
C SER A 95 3.97 11.58 3.86
N VAL A 96 4.70 10.74 4.61
CA VAL A 96 4.13 9.90 5.66
C VAL A 96 3.58 10.78 6.78
N LEU A 97 2.36 10.54 7.22
CA LEU A 97 1.72 11.22 8.35
C LEU A 97 1.72 10.30 9.56
N ILE A 98 1.24 9.07 9.39
CA ILE A 98 1.34 8.00 10.38
C ILE A 98 2.22 6.91 9.78
N ASP A 99 3.27 6.54 10.52
CA ASP A 99 4.28 5.61 10.06
C ASP A 99 3.73 4.23 9.71
N TYR A 100 4.36 3.58 8.75
CA TYR A 100 4.14 2.17 8.47
C TYR A 100 4.45 1.32 9.71
N PRO A 101 3.56 0.39 10.13
CA PRO A 101 3.81 -0.50 11.25
C PRO A 101 5.12 -1.26 11.07
N ASN A 102 5.98 -1.21 12.08
CA ASN A 102 7.26 -1.90 12.11
C ASN A 102 7.64 -2.30 13.55
N PRO A 103 7.54 -3.60 13.92
CA PRO A 103 7.06 -4.69 13.10
C PRO A 103 5.55 -4.60 12.78
N LEU A 104 5.14 -5.23 11.68
CA LEU A 104 3.75 -5.60 11.40
C LEU A 104 3.57 -7.06 11.84
N ASP A 105 3.12 -7.25 13.08
CA ASP A 105 2.79 -8.57 13.62
C ASP A 105 1.56 -9.18 12.90
N PRO A 106 1.34 -10.51 12.99
CA PRO A 106 0.15 -11.14 12.43
C PRO A 106 -1.14 -10.46 12.92
N GLY A 107 -2.03 -10.12 11.99
CA GLY A 107 -3.19 -9.27 12.25
C GLY A 107 -3.19 -8.01 11.37
N SER A 108 -3.71 -6.91 11.89
CA SER A 108 -3.87 -5.65 11.15
C SER A 108 -3.01 -4.53 11.71
N GLY A 109 -2.47 -3.68 10.84
CA GLY A 109 -1.85 -2.42 11.20
C GLY A 109 -2.24 -1.31 10.21
N ASN A 110 -2.13 -0.06 10.64
CA ASN A 110 -2.56 1.08 9.85
C ASN A 110 -1.40 2.07 9.63
N PHE A 111 -1.46 2.81 8.53
CA PHE A 111 -0.57 3.93 8.25
C PHE A 111 -1.37 5.04 7.56
N SER A 112 -0.75 6.20 7.36
CA SER A 112 -1.34 7.22 6.49
C SER A 112 -0.30 8.12 5.85
N MET A 113 -0.68 8.69 4.71
CA MET A 113 0.11 9.63 3.95
C MET A 113 -0.75 10.81 3.50
N GLY A 114 -0.12 11.95 3.29
CA GLY A 114 -0.78 13.16 2.79
C GLY A 114 0.09 13.91 1.80
N GLY A 115 -0.56 14.60 0.87
CA GLY A 115 0.13 15.33 -0.19
C GLY A 115 -0.78 16.31 -0.91
N ASN A 116 -0.18 17.35 -1.48
CA ASN A 116 -0.91 18.34 -2.27
C ASN A 116 -1.05 17.85 -3.72
N GLY A 117 -2.28 17.57 -4.15
CA GLY A 117 -2.61 17.14 -5.51
C GLY A 117 -2.36 15.66 -5.81
N SER A 118 -1.39 15.01 -5.16
CA SER A 118 -1.14 13.57 -5.30
C SER A 118 -0.39 12.99 -4.11
N VAL A 119 -0.58 11.69 -3.89
CA VAL A 119 0.26 10.86 -3.01
C VAL A 119 0.70 9.65 -3.83
N GLU A 120 2.01 9.39 -3.82
CA GLU A 120 2.62 8.29 -4.56
C GLU A 120 3.79 7.73 -3.74
N ALA A 121 3.73 6.46 -3.40
CA ALA A 121 4.73 5.83 -2.55
C ALA A 121 4.87 4.33 -2.81
N ALA A 122 5.99 3.78 -2.35
CA ALA A 122 6.22 2.35 -2.26
C ALA A 122 6.85 2.00 -0.91
N VAL A 123 6.44 0.86 -0.35
CA VAL A 123 7.00 0.27 0.87
C VAL A 123 7.32 -1.19 0.64
N LEU A 124 8.47 -1.62 1.14
CA LEU A 124 8.86 -3.02 1.18
C LEU A 124 8.72 -3.57 2.60
N TYR A 125 8.16 -4.75 2.72
CA TYR A 125 8.11 -5.54 3.95
C TYR A 125 8.93 -6.81 3.79
N PHE A 126 9.70 -7.17 4.80
CA PHE A 126 10.52 -8.36 4.87
C PHE A 126 9.97 -9.35 5.88
N GLY A 127 10.19 -10.63 5.61
CA GLY A 127 9.77 -11.71 6.50
C GLY A 127 10.24 -13.06 5.97
N THR A 128 9.55 -14.12 6.37
CA THR A 128 9.82 -15.47 5.89
C THR A 128 8.57 -16.06 5.25
N ASN A 129 8.75 -16.95 4.28
CA ASN A 129 7.64 -17.69 3.69
C ASN A 129 6.92 -18.57 4.73
N ARG A 130 5.78 -19.16 4.33
CA ARG A 130 4.97 -20.03 5.19
C ARG A 130 5.75 -21.18 5.84
N ASN A 131 6.73 -21.75 5.13
CA ASN A 131 7.55 -22.86 5.61
C ASN A 131 8.69 -22.41 6.53
N ARG A 132 8.96 -21.10 6.61
CA ARG A 132 10.06 -20.46 7.36
C ARG A 132 11.45 -20.94 6.95
N ASP A 133 11.59 -21.42 5.73
CA ASP A 133 12.86 -21.90 5.18
C ASP A 133 13.51 -20.88 4.22
N GLN A 134 12.81 -19.79 3.91
CA GLN A 134 13.31 -18.77 2.99
C GLN A 134 12.89 -17.35 3.39
N ASP A 135 13.87 -16.44 3.42
CA ASP A 135 13.66 -15.01 3.57
C ASP A 135 13.00 -14.43 2.31
N CYS A 136 11.92 -13.70 2.51
CA CYS A 136 11.07 -13.16 1.46
C CYS A 136 10.78 -11.68 1.70
N ALA A 137 10.31 -11.02 0.64
CA ALA A 137 9.84 -9.65 0.72
C ALA A 137 8.52 -9.46 -0.05
N TRP A 138 7.77 -8.44 0.34
CA TRP A 138 6.51 -8.03 -0.25
C TRP A 138 6.54 -6.51 -0.46
N LEU A 139 6.43 -6.07 -1.71
CA LEU A 139 6.40 -4.67 -2.10
C LEU A 139 4.96 -4.24 -2.37
N LEU A 140 4.57 -3.12 -1.78
CA LEU A 140 3.33 -2.40 -2.04
C LEU A 140 3.68 -1.01 -2.58
N GLY A 141 3.27 -0.71 -3.81
CA GLY A 141 3.32 0.61 -4.41
C GLY A 141 1.93 1.12 -4.75
N PHE A 142 1.66 2.40 -4.54
CA PHE A 142 0.37 2.99 -4.85
C PHE A 142 0.48 4.47 -5.26
N ARG A 143 -0.51 4.91 -6.04
CA ARG A 143 -0.65 6.29 -6.49
C ARG A 143 -2.11 6.73 -6.48
N VAL A 144 -2.35 7.90 -5.90
CA VAL A 144 -3.64 8.61 -5.93
C VAL A 144 -3.42 10.07 -6.36
N PRO A 145 -4.39 10.71 -7.05
CA PRO A 145 -5.77 10.27 -7.29
C PRO A 145 -5.95 9.31 -8.49
N GLN A 146 -4.87 8.89 -9.16
CA GLN A 146 -4.94 8.03 -10.36
C GLN A 146 -5.51 6.63 -10.08
N MET A 147 -5.53 6.19 -8.81
CA MET A 147 -6.06 4.89 -8.38
C MET A 147 -5.27 3.72 -8.97
N GLU A 148 -3.95 3.78 -8.84
CA GLU A 148 -3.04 2.77 -9.38
C GLU A 148 -2.27 2.09 -8.25
N VAL A 149 -2.27 0.76 -8.24
CA VAL A 149 -1.55 -0.06 -7.26
C VAL A 149 -0.68 -1.08 -7.99
N TYR A 150 0.51 -1.30 -7.44
CA TYR A 150 1.45 -2.30 -7.89
C TYR A 150 1.91 -3.12 -6.68
N VAL A 151 1.91 -4.44 -6.84
CA VAL A 151 2.35 -5.36 -5.80
C VAL A 151 3.22 -6.46 -6.40
N VAL A 152 4.24 -6.85 -5.67
CA VAL A 152 5.12 -7.97 -6.02
C VAL A 152 5.68 -8.59 -4.74
N CYS A 153 5.90 -9.90 -4.73
CA CYS A 153 6.55 -10.59 -3.63
C CYS A 153 7.47 -11.69 -4.14
N GLY A 154 8.36 -12.19 -3.29
CA GLY A 154 9.25 -13.29 -3.63
C GLY A 154 10.47 -13.36 -2.71
N PRO A 155 11.54 -14.06 -3.12
CA PRO A 155 12.79 -14.15 -2.37
C PRO A 155 13.37 -12.76 -2.09
N ILE A 156 13.93 -12.55 -0.90
CA ILE A 156 14.52 -11.25 -0.53
C ILE A 156 15.63 -10.81 -1.50
N THR A 157 16.32 -11.76 -2.14
CA THR A 157 17.36 -11.49 -3.13
C THR A 157 16.89 -10.73 -4.36
N ASN A 158 15.59 -10.80 -4.68
CA ASN A 158 14.99 -10.02 -5.78
C ASN A 158 14.93 -8.52 -5.47
N PHE A 159 15.13 -8.14 -4.20
CA PHE A 159 14.98 -6.78 -3.71
C PHE A 159 16.31 -6.16 -3.23
N ASN A 160 17.45 -6.82 -3.46
CA ASN A 160 18.76 -6.31 -3.05
C ASN A 160 19.17 -5.01 -3.75
N ASN A 161 18.70 -4.79 -4.99
CA ASN A 161 18.99 -3.60 -5.79
C ASN A 161 17.70 -3.09 -6.42
N LEU A 162 16.86 -2.42 -5.63
CA LEU A 162 15.62 -1.85 -6.12
C LEU A 162 15.89 -0.68 -7.07
N ASP A 163 15.33 -0.75 -8.27
CA ASP A 163 15.21 0.40 -9.16
C ASP A 163 13.88 1.11 -8.86
N TRP A 164 13.96 2.20 -8.07
CA TRP A 164 12.80 3.00 -7.74
C TRP A 164 12.17 3.68 -8.97
N GLY A 165 12.91 3.90 -10.05
CA GLY A 165 12.35 4.40 -11.31
C GLY A 165 11.48 3.35 -11.99
N GLU A 166 11.92 2.10 -12.02
CA GLU A 166 11.13 0.99 -12.56
C GLU A 166 9.89 0.70 -11.71
N ILE A 167 10.02 0.70 -10.38
CA ILE A 167 8.88 0.55 -9.47
C ILE A 167 7.84 1.63 -9.73
N LYS A 168 8.27 2.88 -9.94
CA LYS A 168 7.36 3.97 -10.29
C LYS A 168 6.59 3.65 -11.57
N ILE A 169 7.29 3.28 -12.64
CA ILE A 169 6.65 2.95 -13.93
C ILE A 169 5.64 1.80 -13.77
N ASN A 170 5.93 0.82 -12.92
CA ASN A 170 5.03 -0.29 -12.65
C ASN A 170 3.79 0.14 -11.84
N ILE A 171 3.94 1.08 -10.89
CA ILE A 171 2.79 1.74 -10.24
C ILE A 171 1.94 2.45 -11.28
N GLU A 172 2.53 3.28 -12.15
CA GLU A 172 1.80 4.07 -13.16
C GLU A 172 1.10 3.23 -14.25
N ARG A 173 1.42 1.94 -14.33
CA ARG A 173 0.76 0.96 -15.22
C ARG A 173 -0.24 0.07 -14.48
N GLY A 174 -0.33 0.23 -13.16
CA GLY A 174 -1.19 -0.54 -12.29
C GLY A 174 -2.67 -0.25 -12.50
N GLY A 175 -3.51 -1.06 -11.86
CA GLY A 175 -4.95 -0.85 -11.78
C GLY A 175 -5.39 -0.41 -10.39
N LYS A 176 -6.70 -0.30 -10.18
CA LYS A 176 -7.29 -0.02 -8.85
C LYS A 176 -7.00 -1.13 -7.83
N SER A 177 -6.75 -2.34 -8.31
CA SER A 177 -6.37 -3.50 -7.49
C SER A 177 -5.25 -4.28 -8.16
N GLY A 178 -4.51 -5.05 -7.37
CA GLY A 178 -3.37 -5.83 -7.83
C GLY A 178 -3.17 -7.07 -6.97
N SER A 179 -2.60 -8.10 -7.56
CA SER A 179 -2.23 -9.32 -6.87
C SER A 179 -0.96 -9.91 -7.46
N TYR A 180 -0.13 -10.53 -6.65
CA TYR A 180 1.05 -11.26 -7.10
C TYR A 180 1.20 -12.56 -6.31
N TYR A 181 1.61 -13.63 -6.98
CA TYR A 181 1.91 -14.92 -6.40
C TYR A 181 3.27 -15.40 -6.90
N ASP A 182 4.22 -15.58 -5.98
CA ASP A 182 5.49 -16.21 -6.30
C ASP A 182 5.40 -17.73 -6.09
N LYS A 183 5.51 -18.48 -7.18
CA LYS A 183 5.41 -19.96 -7.14
C LYS A 183 6.59 -20.62 -6.42
N ASN A 184 7.75 -19.97 -6.35
CA ASN A 184 8.96 -20.56 -5.79
C ASN A 184 8.96 -20.48 -4.27
N THR A 185 8.58 -19.34 -3.70
CA THR A 185 8.51 -19.12 -2.25
C THR A 185 7.14 -19.45 -1.68
N GLY A 186 6.11 -19.46 -2.51
CA GLY A 186 4.72 -19.61 -2.11
C GLY A 186 4.09 -18.33 -1.55
N THR A 187 4.80 -17.19 -1.54
CA THR A 187 4.32 -15.92 -1.00
C THR A 187 3.27 -15.28 -1.91
N GLN A 188 2.31 -14.57 -1.32
CA GLN A 188 1.30 -13.82 -2.05
C GLN A 188 1.10 -12.42 -1.46
N ILE A 189 0.71 -11.49 -2.33
CA ILE A 189 0.22 -10.18 -1.92
C ILE A 189 -1.00 -9.81 -2.75
N TYR A 190 -1.96 -9.17 -2.09
CA TYR A 190 -3.14 -8.59 -2.71
C TYR A 190 -3.28 -7.16 -2.21
N ALA A 191 -3.64 -6.23 -3.09
CA ALA A 191 -3.93 -4.88 -2.68
C ALA A 191 -5.07 -4.26 -3.50
N SER A 192 -5.75 -3.29 -2.91
CA SER A 192 -6.79 -2.52 -3.56
C SER A 192 -6.83 -1.09 -3.03
N LEU A 193 -7.20 -0.17 -3.90
CA LEU A 193 -7.49 1.22 -3.58
C LEU A 193 -9.00 1.44 -3.57
N ALA A 194 -9.47 2.27 -2.65
CA ALA A 194 -10.81 2.82 -2.61
C ALA A 194 -10.74 4.35 -2.48
N SER A 195 -11.76 5.05 -2.96
CA SER A 195 -11.82 6.50 -2.92
C SER A 195 -13.23 6.96 -2.63
N ASP A 196 -13.39 7.98 -1.78
CA ASP A 196 -14.64 8.71 -1.63
C ASP A 196 -14.55 10.02 -2.42
N PRO A 197 -15.22 10.12 -3.58
CA PRO A 197 -15.15 11.29 -4.43
C PRO A 197 -15.77 12.55 -3.80
N LYS A 198 -16.56 12.42 -2.71
CA LYS A 198 -17.14 13.57 -2.02
C LYS A 198 -16.19 14.23 -1.03
N THR A 199 -15.27 13.45 -0.46
CA THR A 199 -14.39 13.89 0.63
C THR A 199 -12.92 13.93 0.25
N SER A 200 -12.58 13.55 -1.00
CA SER A 200 -11.19 13.40 -1.47
C SER A 200 -10.35 12.50 -0.56
N ARG A 201 -11.01 11.55 0.11
CA ARG A 201 -10.38 10.52 0.94
C ARG A 201 -10.08 9.30 0.10
N TYR A 202 -8.91 8.73 0.33
CA TYR A 202 -8.48 7.50 -0.31
C TYR A 202 -8.08 6.49 0.74
N PHE A 203 -8.30 5.22 0.43
CA PHE A 203 -7.93 4.11 1.28
C PHE A 203 -7.15 3.09 0.45
N VAL A 204 -5.98 2.68 0.92
CA VAL A 204 -5.22 1.56 0.36
C VAL A 204 -5.26 0.40 1.32
N THR A 205 -5.58 -0.79 0.83
CA THR A 205 -5.60 -2.01 1.63
C THR A 205 -4.64 -3.02 1.01
N ALA A 206 -3.81 -3.68 1.83
CA ALA A 206 -2.92 -4.74 1.38
C ALA A 206 -2.89 -5.93 2.33
N TYR A 207 -2.89 -7.13 1.77
CA TYR A 207 -2.88 -8.40 2.48
C TYR A 207 -1.63 -9.19 2.09
N PHE A 208 -0.83 -9.56 3.08
CA PHE A 208 0.44 -10.29 2.93
C PHE A 208 0.25 -11.75 3.36
N TYR A 209 0.68 -12.70 2.53
CA TYR A 209 0.62 -14.14 2.79
C TYR A 209 1.96 -14.83 2.49
#